data_AF-A0A522Y260-F1
#
_entry.id   AF-A0A522Y260-F1
#
_cell.length_a   1.000
_cell.length_b   1.000
_cell.length_c   1.000
_cell.angle_alpha   90.00
_cell.angle_beta   90.00
_cell.angle_gamma   90.00
#
_symmetry.space_group_name_H-M   'P 1'
#
loop_
_entity.id
_entity.type
_entity.pdbx_description
1 polymer ?
#
loop_
_entity_poly.entity_id
_entity_poly.type
_entity_poly.pdbx_seq_one_letter_code
_entity_poly.pdbx_strand_id
1 'polypeptide(L)'
;MQTQIQNKLSPRAWFTILGIAVFSVLVMTTIVPIGYWTPVNVTETATVIAVTEKGCVVEGSYGYPMTVADCNARPGETIEVSYNMPAIVNSQYMQRVQARASYVVP
;
A
#
# COMPACT_ATOMS: atom_id res chain seq x y z
N MET A 1 -20.30 -49.13 -22.25
CA MET A 1 -20.77 -48.37 -21.08
C MET A 1 -19.54 -47.78 -20.39
N GLN A 2 -19.31 -46.46 -20.50
CA GLN A 2 -18.16 -45.80 -19.87
C GLN A 2 -18.51 -45.47 -18.42
N THR A 3 -17.82 -46.14 -17.49
CA THR A 3 -17.88 -45.87 -16.06
C THR A 3 -17.26 -44.50 -15.79
N GLN A 4 -18.12 -43.51 -15.58
CA GLN A 4 -17.75 -42.23 -14.99
C GLN A 4 -17.17 -42.51 -13.60
N ILE A 5 -15.84 -42.50 -13.47
CA ILE A 5 -15.16 -42.45 -12.18
C ILE A 5 -15.48 -41.08 -11.60
N GLN A 6 -16.63 -40.98 -10.91
CA GLN A 6 -16.90 -39.90 -9.97
C GLN A 6 -15.85 -40.03 -8.86
N ASN A 7 -14.73 -39.35 -9.05
CA ASN A 7 -13.65 -39.27 -8.06
C ASN A 7 -14.16 -38.38 -6.92
N LYS A 8 -15.07 -38.94 -6.12
CA LYS A 8 -15.70 -38.26 -4.99
C LYS A 8 -14.58 -38.06 -3.97
N LEU A 9 -14.01 -36.86 -3.94
CA LEU A 9 -12.98 -36.50 -2.96
C LEU A 9 -13.45 -36.95 -1.59
N SER A 10 -12.61 -37.72 -0.89
CA SER A 10 -12.95 -38.17 0.46
C SER A 10 -13.28 -36.97 1.34
N PRO A 11 -14.21 -37.09 2.30
CA PRO A 11 -14.56 -35.97 3.19
C PRO A 11 -13.32 -35.33 3.84
N ARG A 12 -12.31 -36.15 4.15
CA ARG A 12 -11.02 -35.69 4.67
C ARG A 12 -10.26 -34.81 3.67
N ALA A 13 -10.21 -35.21 2.40
CA ALA A 13 -9.57 -34.42 1.34
C ALA A 13 -10.28 -33.06 1.13
N TRP A 14 -11.61 -33.04 1.27
CA TRP A 14 -12.38 -31.79 1.21
C TRP A 14 -12.04 -30.84 2.36
N PHE A 15 -12.01 -31.34 3.61
CA PHE A 15 -11.63 -30.54 4.77
C PHE A 15 -10.18 -30.04 4.72
N THR A 16 -9.25 -30.84 4.18
CA THR A 16 -7.86 -30.38 4.01
C THR A 16 -7.73 -29.23 3.02
N ILE A 17 -8.45 -29.29 1.89
CA ILE A 17 -8.45 -28.20 0.89
C ILE A 17 -9.05 -26.93 1.51
N LEU A 18 -10.15 -27.07 2.23
CA LEU A 18 -10.81 -25.95 2.89
C LEU A 18 -9.92 -25.34 3.98
N GLY A 19 -9.23 -26.17 4.77
CA GLY A 19 -8.27 -25.72 5.77
C GLY A 19 -7.10 -24.94 5.17
N ILE A 20 -6.52 -25.43 4.06
CA ILE A 20 -5.44 -24.71 3.34
C ILE A 20 -5.95 -23.37 2.81
N ALA A 21 -7.13 -23.33 2.22
CA ALA A 21 -7.71 -22.10 1.67
C ALA A 21 -7.98 -21.05 2.76
N VAL A 22 -8.51 -21.46 3.92
CA VAL A 22 -8.74 -20.53 5.04
C VAL A 22 -7.41 -20.04 5.62
N PHE A 23 -6.45 -20.94 5.81
CA PHE A 23 -5.15 -20.59 6.36
C PHE A 23 -4.38 -19.62 5.44
N SER A 24 -4.43 -19.81 4.12
CA SER A 24 -3.76 -18.90 3.19
C SER A 24 -4.35 -17.47 3.25
N VAL A 25 -5.67 -17.35 3.32
CA VAL A 25 -6.35 -16.04 3.45
C VAL A 25 -6.00 -15.37 4.78
N LEU A 26 -5.98 -16.12 5.89
CA LEU A 26 -5.61 -15.58 7.20
C LEU A 26 -4.16 -15.10 7.22
N VAL A 27 -3.23 -15.87 6.68
CA VAL A 27 -1.81 -15.49 6.60
C VAL A 27 -1.63 -14.22 5.74
N MET A 28 -2.28 -14.15 4.57
CA MET A 28 -2.19 -12.96 3.71
C MET A 28 -2.73 -11.70 4.38
N THR A 29 -3.87 -11.80 5.08
CA THR A 29 -4.54 -10.65 5.70
C THR A 29 -3.93 -10.21 7.02
N THR A 30 -3.25 -11.11 7.75
CA THR A 30 -2.62 -10.80 9.04
C THR A 30 -1.19 -10.30 8.90
N ILE A 31 -0.42 -10.82 7.93
CA ILE A 31 0.98 -10.41 7.74
C ILE A 31 1.07 -9.09 6.96
N VAL A 32 0.26 -8.94 5.90
CA VAL A 32 0.24 -7.70 5.11
C VAL A 32 -1.12 -7.05 5.27
N PRO A 33 -1.21 -5.87 5.91
CA PRO A 33 -2.46 -5.14 5.98
C PRO A 33 -3.01 -4.92 4.57
N ILE A 34 -4.31 -5.14 4.38
CA ILE A 34 -5.00 -4.96 3.09
C ILE A 34 -4.69 -3.59 2.47
N GLY A 35 -4.46 -2.57 3.32
CA GLY A 35 -4.08 -1.22 2.90
C GLY A 35 -2.73 -1.07 2.19
N TYR A 36 -1.89 -2.11 2.11
CA TYR A 36 -0.69 -2.10 1.26
C TYR A 36 -0.98 -2.51 -0.19
N TRP A 37 -2.06 -3.26 -0.43
CA TRP A 37 -2.41 -3.81 -1.74
C TRP A 37 -3.16 -2.82 -2.62
N THR A 38 -3.92 -1.91 -2.01
CA THR A 38 -4.75 -0.94 -2.73
C THR A 38 -4.10 0.44 -2.69
N PRO A 39 -3.56 0.95 -3.82
CA PRO A 39 -3.08 2.32 -3.89
C PRO A 39 -4.26 3.29 -3.82
N VAL A 40 -4.02 4.46 -3.22
CA VAL A 40 -4.94 5.59 -3.23
C VAL A 40 -4.27 6.76 -3.94
N ASN A 41 -5.06 7.46 -4.76
CA ASN A 41 -4.59 8.68 -5.39
C ASN A 41 -4.69 9.83 -4.39
N VAL A 42 -3.59 10.53 -4.17
CA VAL A 42 -3.53 11.67 -3.25
C VAL A 42 -3.06 12.88 -4.01
N THR A 43 -3.77 13.99 -3.80
CA THR A 43 -3.43 15.28 -4.34
C THR A 43 -3.01 16.19 -3.20
N GLU A 44 -1.78 16.71 -3.28
CA GLU A 44 -1.24 17.64 -2.29
C GLU A 44 -0.49 18.79 -2.97
N THR A 45 -0.34 19.89 -2.25
CA THR A 45 0.54 20.99 -2.65
C THR A 45 1.96 20.71 -2.17
N ALA A 46 2.92 20.69 -3.09
CA ALA A 46 4.32 20.41 -2.81
C ALA A 46 5.21 21.59 -3.24
N THR A 47 6.33 21.80 -2.54
CA THR A 47 7.30 22.86 -2.84
C THR A 47 8.41 22.34 -3.73
N VAL A 48 8.72 23.06 -4.81
CA VAL A 48 9.83 22.72 -5.72
C VAL A 48 11.16 23.04 -5.04
N ILE A 49 12.00 22.02 -4.85
CA ILE A 49 13.33 22.18 -4.24
C ILE A 49 14.44 22.27 -5.29
N ALA A 50 14.26 21.62 -6.45
CA ALA A 50 15.23 21.64 -7.54
C ALA A 50 14.55 21.36 -8.88
N VAL A 51 15.15 21.86 -9.97
CA VAL A 51 14.79 21.51 -11.34
C VAL A 51 15.93 20.71 -11.96
N THR A 52 15.62 19.56 -12.54
CA THR A 52 16.57 18.64 -13.17
C THR A 52 16.20 18.44 -14.64
N GLU A 53 17.10 17.85 -15.42
CA GLU A 53 16.83 17.50 -16.83
C GLU A 53 15.61 16.57 -17.01
N LYS A 54 15.25 15.82 -15.97
CA LYS A 54 14.12 14.86 -15.98
C LYS A 54 12.82 15.44 -15.42
N GLY A 55 12.81 16.71 -14.98
CA GLY A 55 11.66 17.35 -14.34
C GLY A 55 12.01 18.01 -13.00
N CYS A 56 10.99 18.34 -12.22
CA CYS A 56 11.17 19.02 -10.93
C CYS A 56 11.22 18.02 -9.77
N VAL A 57 12.14 18.25 -8.83
CA VAL A 57 12.11 17.59 -7.52
C VAL A 57 11.30 18.47 -6.60
N VAL A 58 10.26 17.89 -6.00
CA VAL A 58 9.39 18.56 -5.04
C VAL A 58 9.40 17.83 -3.70
N GLU A 59 9.16 18.58 -2.65
CA GLU A 59 8.99 18.06 -1.30
C GLU A 59 7.52 18.26 -0.88
N GLY A 60 6.84 17.14 -0.60
CA GLY A 60 5.46 17.10 -0.13
C GLY A 60 5.35 17.08 1.39
N SER A 61 4.13 16.95 1.92
CA SER A 61 3.89 16.98 3.37
C SER A 61 4.48 15.79 4.13
N TYR A 62 4.76 14.69 3.43
CA TYR A 62 5.34 13.48 3.99
C TYR A 62 6.87 13.51 4.13
N GLY A 63 7.56 14.57 3.67
CA GLY A 63 9.00 14.74 3.86
C GLY A 63 9.89 13.86 2.97
N TYR A 64 9.33 13.30 1.90
CA TYR A 64 10.10 12.55 0.89
C TYR A 64 10.18 13.35 -0.41
N PRO A 65 11.38 13.54 -0.98
CA PRO A 65 11.52 14.21 -2.27
C PRO A 65 11.00 13.31 -3.39
N MET A 66 10.11 13.84 -4.24
CA MET A 66 9.54 13.14 -5.39
C MET A 66 9.82 13.90 -6.68
N THR A 67 10.04 13.17 -7.77
CA THR A 67 10.29 13.75 -9.10
C THR A 67 9.01 13.81 -9.91
N VAL A 68 8.63 14.99 -10.34
CA VAL A 68 7.49 15.25 -11.22
C VAL A 68 8.00 15.52 -12.63
N ALA A 69 7.61 14.66 -13.57
CA ALA A 69 7.89 14.85 -14.98
C ALA A 69 7.13 16.06 -15.52
N ASP A 70 7.69 16.73 -16.53
CA ASP A 70 7.05 17.86 -17.23
C ASP A 70 6.57 18.99 -16.30
N CYS A 71 7.47 19.47 -15.47
CA CYS A 71 7.23 20.61 -14.59
C CYS A 71 7.92 21.88 -15.12
N ASN A 72 7.16 22.96 -15.26
CA ASN A 72 7.65 24.31 -15.61
C ASN A 72 7.49 25.27 -14.41
N ALA A 73 8.08 24.89 -13.28
CA ALA A 73 8.05 25.68 -12.05
C ALA A 73 9.47 25.99 -11.59
N ARG A 74 9.62 27.04 -10.78
CA ARG A 74 10.93 27.48 -10.27
C ARG A 74 11.18 26.92 -8.86
N PRO A 75 12.44 26.75 -8.45
CA PRO A 75 12.75 26.45 -7.06
C PRO A 75 12.11 27.47 -6.11
N GLY A 76 11.43 26.99 -5.07
CA GLY A 76 10.65 27.79 -4.13
C GLY A 76 9.17 27.98 -4.51
N GLU A 77 8.74 27.56 -5.69
CA GLU A 77 7.33 27.62 -6.11
C GLU A 77 6.54 26.43 -5.54
N THR A 78 5.26 26.66 -5.24
CA THR A 78 4.32 25.61 -4.80
C THR A 78 3.50 25.13 -5.99
N ILE A 79 3.49 23.83 -6.24
CA ILE A 79 2.68 23.21 -7.29
C ILE A 79 1.76 22.13 -6.70
N GLU A 80 0.62 21.90 -7.34
CA GLU A 80 -0.29 20.81 -6.98
C GLU A 80 0.14 19.53 -7.72
N VAL A 81 0.34 18.45 -6.97
CA VAL A 81 0.82 17.17 -7.49
C VAL A 81 -0.10 16.05 -7.05
N SER A 82 -0.34 15.10 -7.95
CA SER A 82 -1.18 13.94 -7.71
C SER A 82 -0.36 12.67 -7.91
N TYR A 83 -0.31 11.81 -6.89
CA TYR A 83 0.44 10.57 -6.94
C TYR A 83 -0.26 9.44 -6.17
N ASN A 84 0.05 8.21 -6.57
CA ASN A 84 -0.45 7.02 -5.91
C ASN A 84 0.46 6.63 -4.75
N MET A 85 -0.13 6.46 -3.57
CA MET A 85 0.57 5.89 -2.41
C MET A 85 -0.23 4.77 -1.77
N PRO A 86 0.42 3.87 -1.00
CA PRO A 86 -0.29 2.83 -0.27
C PRO A 86 -1.30 3.44 0.71
N ALA A 87 -2.53 2.92 0.74
CA ALA A 87 -3.60 3.43 1.61
C ALA A 87 -3.20 3.48 3.09
N ILE A 88 -2.30 2.59 3.53
CA ILE A 88 -1.81 2.57 4.91
C ILE A 88 -1.01 3.84 5.28
N VAL A 89 -0.32 4.48 4.33
CA VAL A 89 0.47 5.71 4.57
C VAL A 89 -0.45 6.89 4.81
N ASN A 90 -1.57 6.96 4.09
CA ASN A 90 -2.63 7.94 4.35
C ASN A 90 -3.37 7.66 5.66
N SER A 91 -3.45 6.39 6.06
CA SER A 91 -4.20 6.01 7.26
C SER A 91 -3.52 6.53 8.53
N GLN A 92 -4.31 7.09 9.46
CA GLN A 92 -3.86 7.42 10.81
C GLN A 92 -3.47 6.18 11.65
N TYR A 93 -3.52 4.97 11.07
CA TYR A 93 -3.26 3.73 11.78
C TYR A 93 -1.86 3.71 12.41
N MET A 94 -0.83 4.00 11.63
CA MET A 94 0.56 3.97 12.13
C MET A 94 0.80 5.02 13.22
N GLN A 95 0.20 6.21 13.10
CA GLN A 95 0.27 7.25 14.14
C GLN A 95 -0.34 6.75 15.46
N ARG A 96 -1.47 6.03 15.42
CA ARG A 96 -2.10 5.45 16.62
C ARG A 96 -1.27 4.33 17.23
N VAL A 97 -0.62 3.51 16.41
CA VAL A 97 0.29 2.46 16.89
C VAL A 97 1.51 3.08 17.56
N GLN A 98 2.14 4.08 16.92
CA GLN A 98 3.28 4.81 17.49
C GLN A 98 2.91 5.53 18.78
N ALA A 99 1.76 6.21 18.83
CA ALA A 99 1.28 6.87 20.03
C ALA A 99 1.11 5.90 21.20
N ARG A 100 0.67 4.66 20.96
CA ARG A 100 0.60 3.61 21.99
C ARG A 100 1.98 3.06 22.37
N ALA A 101 2.87 2.89 21.39
CA ALA A 101 4.22 2.42 21.64
C ALA A 101 5.03 3.42 22.47
N SER A 102 4.87 4.72 22.23
CA SER A 102 5.57 5.77 22.99
C SER A 102 5.15 5.84 24.47
N TYR A 103 4.00 5.27 24.86
CA TYR A 103 3.67 5.12 26.29
C TYR A 103 4.44 3.98 26.97
N VAL A 104 5.01 3.04 26.21
CA VAL A 104 5.68 1.84 26.72
C VAL A 104 7.20 1.97 26.64
N VAL A 105 7.73 2.77 25.70
CA VAL A 105 9.17 3.06 25.62
C VAL A 105 9.51 4.11 26.69
N PRO A 106 10.37 3.78 27.68
CA PRO A 106 10.78 4.71 28.74
C PRO A 106 11.71 5.82 28.24
#